data_AF-A0AAU4ZPW3-F1
#
_entry.id   AF-A0AAU4ZPW3-F1
#
_cell.length_a   1.000
_cell.length_b   1.000
_cell.length_c   1.000
_cell.angle_alpha   90.00
_cell.angle_beta   90.00
_cell.angle_gamma   90.00
#
_symmetry.space_group_name_H-M   'P 1'
#
loop_
_entity.id
_entity.type
_entity.pdbx_description
1 polymer ?
#
loop_
_entity_poly.entity_id
_entity_poly.type
_entity_poly.pdbx_seq_one_letter_code
_entity_poly.pdbx_strand_id
1 'polypeptide(L)'
;MGRRRARWLGMSAALVLAVGGLSSASPAVAAVVCPSGVESDFNGDGQRDVAIADPEATVAGHADAGAVHVVYGSGKGNLLTVSE
;
A
#
# COMPACT_ATOMS: atom_id res chain seq x y z
N MET A 1 44.78 66.46 18.96
CA MET A 1 44.29 65.52 19.99
C MET A 1 43.05 64.79 19.44
N GLY A 2 43.15 63.53 19.02
CA GLY A 2 42.60 62.37 19.75
C GLY A 2 41.08 62.46 19.96
N ARG A 3 40.22 61.63 19.34
CA ARG A 3 40.06 60.21 19.66
C ARG A 3 39.23 59.49 18.59
N ARG A 4 39.79 58.38 18.10
CA ARG A 4 39.15 57.26 17.39
C ARG A 4 37.91 56.79 18.15
N ARG A 5 36.80 56.46 17.49
CA ARG A 5 35.99 55.23 17.75
C ARG A 5 35.21 54.82 16.50
N ALA A 6 35.59 53.67 15.97
CA ALA A 6 34.93 52.96 14.89
C ALA A 6 33.53 52.51 15.31
N ARG A 7 32.56 52.61 14.39
CA ARG A 7 31.31 51.86 14.45
C ARG A 7 31.07 51.24 13.08
N TRP A 8 31.80 50.15 12.85
CA TRP A 8 31.33 49.06 12.01
C TRP A 8 30.18 48.38 12.76
N LEU A 9 28.95 48.54 12.31
CA LEU A 9 27.88 47.60 12.64
C LEU A 9 27.21 47.19 11.34
N GLY A 10 27.47 45.94 10.95
CA GLY A 10 26.83 45.28 9.82
C GLY A 10 25.34 45.13 10.08
N MET A 11 24.55 45.37 9.03
CA MET A 11 23.15 45.01 9.00
C MET A 11 23.06 43.49 8.86
N SER A 12 22.75 42.82 9.96
CA SER A 12 22.44 41.41 10.04
C SER A 12 21.24 41.07 9.14
N ALA A 13 21.37 39.99 8.38
CA ALA A 13 20.33 39.41 7.55
C ALA A 13 19.11 39.01 8.41
N ALA A 14 17.93 39.51 8.04
CA ALA A 14 16.67 39.12 8.64
C ALA A 14 16.29 37.72 8.13
N LEU A 15 16.35 36.71 9.01
CA LEU A 15 15.76 35.40 8.79
C LEU A 15 14.26 35.49 9.06
N VAL A 16 13.45 35.49 8.00
CA VAL A 16 11.99 35.41 8.09
C VAL A 16 11.60 33.95 8.36
N LEU A 17 11.18 33.64 9.60
CA LEU A 17 10.51 32.37 9.90
C LEU A 17 9.09 32.41 9.31
N ALA A 18 8.87 31.65 8.24
CA ALA A 18 7.55 31.41 7.68
C ALA A 18 6.77 30.45 8.60
N VAL A 19 5.83 31.00 9.39
CA VAL A 19 4.74 30.23 10.00
C VAL A 19 3.69 30.04 8.91
N GLY A 20 3.77 28.92 8.19
CA GLY A 20 2.87 28.58 7.10
C GLY A 20 2.40 27.13 7.22
N GLY A 21 1.23 26.96 7.84
CA GLY A 21 0.30 25.86 7.59
C GLY A 21 0.76 24.46 7.98
N LEU A 22 0.26 23.96 9.12
CA LEU A 22 0.06 22.53 9.30
C LEU A 22 -0.99 22.05 8.30
N SER A 23 -0.58 21.74 7.09
CA SER A 23 -1.34 20.86 6.21
C SER A 23 -1.24 19.47 6.80
N SER A 24 -2.22 19.10 7.61
CA SER A 24 -2.46 17.70 7.99
C SER A 24 -2.86 16.94 6.74
N ALA A 25 -1.88 16.60 5.90
CA ALA A 25 -2.02 15.51 4.96
C ALA A 25 -2.24 14.27 5.83
N SER A 26 -3.51 13.89 6.02
CA SER A 26 -3.81 12.51 6.38
C SER A 26 -3.05 11.67 5.36
N PRO A 27 -2.17 10.73 5.78
CA PRO A 27 -1.76 9.71 4.84
C PRO A 27 -3.06 9.00 4.50
N ALA A 28 -3.66 9.32 3.35
CA ALA A 28 -4.50 8.38 2.68
C ALA A 28 -3.62 7.15 2.59
N VAL A 29 -3.93 6.14 3.41
CA VAL A 29 -3.43 4.79 3.21
C VAL A 29 -3.57 4.59 1.71
N ALA A 30 -2.44 4.51 1.00
CA ALA A 30 -2.46 4.08 -0.38
C ALA A 30 -3.18 2.75 -0.29
N ALA A 31 -4.43 2.73 -0.76
CA ALA A 31 -5.20 1.51 -0.81
C ALA A 31 -4.27 0.51 -1.47
N VAL A 32 -4.12 -0.67 -0.87
CA VAL A 32 -3.51 -1.79 -1.57
C VAL A 32 -4.42 -2.04 -2.77
N VAL A 33 -4.13 -1.35 -3.87
CA VAL A 33 -4.70 -1.62 -5.16
C VAL A 33 -4.01 -2.92 -5.54
N CYS A 34 -4.76 -4.02 -5.53
CA CYS A 34 -4.34 -5.24 -6.21
C CYS A 34 -3.78 -4.81 -7.58
N PRO A 35 -2.55 -5.21 -7.95
CA PRO A 35 -1.83 -4.60 -9.08
C PRO A 35 -2.58 -4.65 -10.43
N SER A 36 -3.61 -5.48 -10.54
CA SER A 36 -4.49 -5.58 -11.70
C SER A 36 -5.73 -4.67 -11.69
N GLY A 37 -6.04 -4.01 -10.57
CA GLY A 37 -7.29 -3.26 -10.39
C GLY A 37 -8.53 -4.13 -10.19
N VAL A 38 -8.38 -5.46 -10.15
CA VAL A 38 -9.44 -6.41 -9.81
C VAL A 38 -9.33 -6.77 -8.33
N GLU A 39 -10.43 -6.61 -7.59
CA GLU A 39 -10.47 -7.04 -6.19
C GLU A 39 -10.26 -8.55 -6.09
N SER A 40 -9.47 -8.98 -5.11
CA SER A 40 -9.18 -10.40 -4.87
C SER A 40 -8.51 -11.08 -6.06
N ASP A 41 -7.64 -10.37 -6.77
CA ASP A 41 -6.68 -10.94 -7.71
C ASP A 41 -5.34 -11.12 -6.98
N PHE A 42 -4.96 -12.36 -6.70
CA PHE A 42 -3.77 -12.70 -5.94
C PHE A 42 -2.54 -12.90 -6.83
N ASN A 43 -2.72 -13.19 -8.13
CA ASN A 43 -1.63 -13.46 -9.06
C ASN A 43 -1.35 -12.30 -10.05
N GLY A 44 -2.21 -11.28 -10.09
CA GLY A 44 -2.11 -10.11 -10.94
C GLY A 44 -2.53 -10.33 -12.39
N ASP A 45 -3.29 -11.39 -12.70
CA ASP A 45 -3.69 -11.72 -14.07
C ASP A 45 -4.91 -10.94 -14.59
N GLY A 46 -5.51 -10.10 -13.75
CA GLY A 46 -6.68 -9.30 -14.10
C GLY A 46 -7.99 -10.10 -14.05
N GLN A 47 -8.01 -11.25 -13.36
CA GLN A 47 -9.20 -12.01 -13.04
C GLN A 47 -9.38 -12.08 -11.52
N ARG A 48 -10.63 -12.28 -11.09
CA ARG A 48 -10.94 -12.44 -9.66
C ARG A 48 -10.63 -13.87 -9.24
N ASP A 49 -9.83 -14.00 -8.19
CA ASP A 49 -9.51 -15.26 -7.52
C ASP A 49 -10.38 -15.49 -6.28
N VAL A 50 -10.47 -16.74 -5.85
CA VAL A 50 -11.24 -17.15 -4.65
C VAL A 50 -10.33 -17.91 -3.69
N ALA A 51 -10.32 -17.50 -2.42
CA ALA A 51 -9.68 -18.23 -1.33
C ALA A 51 -10.73 -18.99 -0.50
N ILE A 52 -10.47 -20.27 -0.23
CA ILE A 52 -11.34 -21.17 0.54
C ILE A 52 -10.55 -21.67 1.75
N ALA A 53 -11.09 -21.47 2.95
CA ALA A 53 -10.50 -22.02 4.18
C ALA A 53 -10.95 -23.46 4.40
N ASP A 54 -10.00 -24.34 4.70
CA ASP A 54 -10.22 -25.71 5.13
C ASP A 54 -9.51 -25.94 6.48
N PRO A 55 -10.16 -25.61 7.62
CA PRO A 55 -9.53 -25.68 8.93
C PRO A 55 -9.21 -27.11 9.39
N GLU A 56 -9.87 -28.13 8.83
CA GLU A 56 -9.67 -29.55 9.18
C GLU A 56 -8.62 -30.24 8.29
N ALA A 57 -7.96 -29.50 7.39
CA ALA A 57 -6.97 -30.06 6.48
C ALA A 57 -5.76 -30.66 7.22
N THR A 58 -5.35 -31.86 6.79
CA THR A 58 -4.09 -32.48 7.22
C THR A 58 -2.95 -32.04 6.30
N VAL A 59 -1.90 -31.45 6.86
CA VAL A 59 -0.75 -30.92 6.09
C VAL A 59 0.55 -31.54 6.60
N ALA A 60 1.34 -32.12 5.69
CA ALA A 60 2.61 -32.79 6.02
C ALA A 60 2.50 -33.81 7.17
N GLY A 61 1.37 -34.54 7.24
CA GLY A 61 1.10 -35.54 8.28
C GLY A 61 0.56 -34.99 9.60
N HIS A 62 0.36 -33.68 9.73
CA HIS A 62 -0.23 -33.05 10.91
C HIS A 62 -1.74 -32.89 10.70
N ALA A 63 -2.54 -33.63 11.48
CA ALA A 63 -3.99 -33.55 11.46
C ALA A 63 -4.47 -32.15 11.89
N ASP A 64 -5.56 -31.67 11.30
CA ASP A 64 -6.21 -30.39 11.61
C ASP A 64 -5.25 -29.18 11.60
N ALA A 65 -4.20 -29.24 10.78
CA ALA A 65 -3.25 -28.15 10.62
C ALA A 65 -3.88 -26.93 9.92
N GLY A 66 -4.93 -27.19 9.15
CA GLY A 66 -5.63 -26.20 8.35
C GLY A 66 -4.89 -25.86 7.06
N ALA A 67 -5.67 -25.52 6.03
CA ALA A 67 -5.17 -25.08 4.75
C ALA A 67 -6.05 -23.95 4.19
N VAL A 68 -5.48 -23.19 3.25
CA VAL A 68 -6.22 -22.27 2.40
C VAL A 68 -5.97 -22.67 0.95
N HIS A 69 -7.06 -22.92 0.23
CA HIS A 69 -7.03 -23.23 -1.20
C HIS A 69 -7.31 -21.95 -1.98
N VAL A 70 -6.46 -21.63 -2.94
CA VAL A 70 -6.67 -20.50 -3.85
C VAL A 70 -7.06 -21.05 -5.23
N VAL A 71 -8.22 -20.64 -5.72
CA VAL A 71 -8.70 -20.96 -7.07
C VAL A 71 -8.51 -19.72 -7.93
N TYR A 72 -7.62 -19.83 -8.92
CA TYR A 72 -7.35 -18.74 -9.84
C TYR A 72 -8.46 -18.57 -10.87
N GLY A 73 -8.84 -17.32 -11.13
CA GLY A 73 -9.80 -16.98 -12.16
C GLY A 73 -9.23 -17.25 -13.55
N SER A 74 -9.65 -18.32 -14.23
CA SER A 74 -9.49 -18.41 -15.67
C SER A 74 -10.70 -17.70 -16.30
N GLY A 75 -10.46 -16.59 -17.01
CA GLY A 75 -11.46 -15.65 -17.53
C GLY A 75 -12.57 -16.17 -18.46
N LYS A 76 -12.89 -17.47 -18.44
CA LYS A 76 -14.08 -18.06 -19.04
C LYS A 76 -14.60 -19.17 -18.12
N GLY A 77 -15.70 -18.90 -17.42
CA GLY A 77 -16.56 -19.97 -16.90
C GLY A 77 -17.13 -20.75 -18.08
N ASN A 78 -16.39 -21.73 -18.58
CA ASN A 78 -16.88 -22.67 -19.58
C ASN A 78 -17.62 -23.79 -18.86
N LEU A 79 -18.85 -23.48 -18.40
CA LEU A 79 -19.85 -24.51 -18.23
C LEU A 79 -20.16 -25.07 -19.63
N LEU A 80 -19.33 -26.00 -20.10
CA LEU A 80 -19.71 -26.85 -21.22
C LEU A 80 -20.71 -27.85 -20.66
N THR A 81 -22.00 -27.54 -20.80
CA THR A 81 -23.03 -28.58 -20.78
C THR A 81 -22.71 -29.50 -21.95
N VAL A 82 -22.17 -30.68 -21.67
CA VAL A 82 -22.11 -31.74 -22.68
C VAL A 82 -23.54 -32.25 -22.82
N SER A 83 -24.19 -31.85 -23.90
CA SER A 83 -25.37 -32.52 -24.44
C SER A 83 -24.92 -33.39 -25.59
N GLU A 84 -24.77 -34.70 -25.31
CA GLU A 84 -25.21 -35.88 -26.08
C GLU A 84 -24.53 -37.13 -25.51
#